data_AF-A0A956INH0-F1
#
_entry.id   AF-A0A956INH0-F1
#
_cell.length_a   1.000
_cell.length_b   1.000
_cell.length_c   1.000
_cell.angle_alpha   90.00
_cell.angle_beta   90.00
_cell.angle_gamma   90.00
#
_symmetry.space_group_name_H-M   'P 1'
#
loop_
_entity.id
_entity.type
_entity.pdbx_description
1 polymer ?
#
loop_
_entity_poly.entity_id
_entity_poly.type
_entity_poly.pdbx_seq_one_letter_code
_entity_poly.pdbx_strand_id
1 'polypeptide(L)'
;MTVLSWKKLSLRAGSGARRIAAGVLLTSLIFGTGAACGGAGAPAQAPVDMSSLKPAPDSTIFIQVESASREANPFAENVRSQLVASFAAAGYKLVESKQANPDVIARVTVSAVEETSMFQTQVNGQVQKSYTVTLNTSLLASSDAAVIDQTESSFSGEGGKIDKNAVDRLVFNLNKSGKLESWAKNVQQGIEKAEEDLWVAGNAEGCKAGKTKDACDGVEAYLKKYPTGKHAADARQAIDDGKAAFEKSQEEAKAADAAEKEEAAWKAAVVDQCKKPTKSYDCSDVEAYLRKYPTGKYAAEAKTAMKESEAKREALKKKEDAVKKRANRADCVKSCRRYYEKYYAYEILANRCIQNECN
;
A
#
# COMPACT_ATOMS: atom_id res chain seq x y z
N MET A 1 28.66 3.59 -4.50
CA MET A 1 27.96 3.85 -3.23
C MET A 1 27.21 5.16 -3.39
N THR A 2 25.93 5.06 -3.74
CA THR A 2 25.11 6.23 -4.13
C THR A 2 23.95 6.29 -3.14
N VAL A 3 23.95 7.31 -2.28
CA VAL A 3 22.97 7.50 -1.21
C VAL A 3 21.70 8.07 -1.83
N LEU A 4 20.66 7.22 -1.97
CA LEU A 4 19.33 7.63 -2.41
C LEU A 4 18.60 8.32 -1.27
N SER A 5 18.45 9.65 -1.41
CA SER A 5 17.70 10.53 -0.52
C SER A 5 16.20 10.23 -0.61
N TRP A 6 15.61 9.73 0.49
CA TRP A 6 14.17 9.56 0.64
C TRP A 6 13.52 10.91 0.97
N LYS A 7 12.99 11.59 -0.05
CA LYS A 7 12.06 12.72 0.14
C LYS A 7 10.73 12.17 0.68
N LYS A 8 10.39 12.55 1.91
CA LYS A 8 9.06 12.41 2.50
C LYS A 8 8.02 13.10 1.61
N LEU A 9 7.22 12.31 0.91
CA LEU A 9 6.01 12.76 0.25
C LEU A 9 4.91 12.90 1.32
N SER A 10 4.75 14.11 1.86
CA SER A 10 3.62 14.48 2.71
C SER A 10 2.40 14.71 1.82
N LEU A 11 1.56 13.70 1.65
CA LEU A 11 0.20 13.88 1.13
C LEU A 11 -0.59 14.74 2.12
N ARG A 12 -0.70 16.04 1.81
CA ARG A 12 -1.69 16.93 2.40
C ARG A 12 -3.06 16.45 1.95
N ALA A 13 -3.76 15.71 2.81
CA ALA A 13 -5.20 15.59 2.71
C ALA A 13 -5.78 17.01 2.83
N GLY A 14 -6.46 17.47 1.78
CA GLY A 14 -7.14 18.75 1.75
C GLY A 14 -8.22 18.77 2.82
N SER A 15 -7.93 19.41 3.94
CA SER A 15 -8.88 19.76 4.98
C SER A 15 -9.83 20.82 4.41
N GLY A 16 -10.93 20.35 3.81
CA GLY A 16 -12.11 21.16 3.54
C GLY A 16 -12.77 21.56 4.86
N ALA A 17 -12.20 22.57 5.52
CA ALA A 17 -12.71 23.15 6.75
C ALA A 17 -14.05 23.87 6.47
N ARG A 18 -15.16 23.14 6.54
CA ARG A 18 -16.47 23.76 6.78
C ARG A 18 -16.51 24.22 8.23
N ARG A 19 -16.09 25.46 8.48
CA ARG A 19 -16.35 26.16 9.73
C ARG A 19 -17.84 26.48 9.80
N ILE A 20 -18.62 25.59 10.40
CA ILE A 20 -19.93 25.95 10.93
C ILE A 20 -19.67 26.47 12.34
N ALA A 21 -19.62 27.80 12.48
CA ALA A 21 -19.61 28.46 13.77
C ALA A 21 -21.00 28.32 14.40
N ALA A 22 -21.23 27.23 15.12
CA ALA A 22 -22.38 27.09 16.00
C ALA A 22 -22.05 27.82 17.31
N GLY A 23 -22.42 29.09 17.40
CA GLY A 23 -22.47 29.83 18.65
C GLY A 23 -23.60 29.25 19.52
N VAL A 24 -23.29 28.29 20.37
CA VAL A 24 -24.20 27.82 21.42
C VAL A 24 -24.12 28.83 22.57
N LEU A 25 -25.08 29.75 22.59
CA LEU A 25 -25.41 30.56 23.75
C LEU A 25 -25.90 29.63 24.87
N LEU A 26 -25.08 29.44 25.88
CA LEU A 26 -25.42 28.73 27.12
C LEU A 26 -26.31 29.66 27.96
N THR A 27 -27.62 29.66 27.70
CA THR A 27 -28.59 30.40 28.50
C THR A 27 -28.90 29.59 29.76
N SER A 28 -28.20 29.89 30.84
CA SER A 28 -28.45 29.35 32.18
C SER A 28 -29.81 29.82 32.70
N LEU A 29 -30.87 29.07 32.41
CA LEU A 29 -32.17 29.23 33.04
C LEU A 29 -32.12 28.61 34.44
N ILE A 30 -31.85 29.47 35.42
CA ILE A 30 -32.00 29.17 36.86
C ILE A 30 -33.51 29.08 37.14
N PHE A 31 -34.08 27.89 37.05
CA PHE A 31 -35.40 27.61 37.61
C PHE A 31 -35.25 27.46 39.13
N GLY A 32 -35.44 28.57 39.84
CA GLY A 32 -35.78 28.53 41.25
C GLY A 32 -37.24 28.09 41.41
N THR A 33 -37.47 26.94 42.03
CA THR A 33 -38.78 26.64 42.64
C THR A 33 -38.60 25.92 43.96
N GLY A 34 -39.25 26.49 44.98
CA GLY A 34 -39.97 25.72 45.99
C GLY A 34 -39.16 25.09 47.10
N ALA A 35 -38.98 25.84 48.19
CA ALA A 35 -38.78 25.25 49.50
C ALA A 35 -40.00 24.39 49.89
N ALA A 36 -39.79 23.09 50.05
CA ALA A 36 -40.69 22.19 50.76
C ALA A 36 -39.86 21.42 51.79
N CYS A 37 -39.83 21.96 53.01
CA CYS A 37 -39.29 21.27 54.19
C CYS A 37 -40.12 20.01 54.46
N GLY A 38 -39.48 18.85 54.34
CA GLY A 38 -40.02 17.54 54.69
C GLY A 38 -39.01 16.47 54.29
N GLY A 39 -37.95 16.33 55.11
CA GLY A 39 -36.83 15.41 54.88
C GLY A 39 -37.19 13.93 55.03
N ALA A 40 -38.10 13.43 54.21
CA ALA A 40 -38.18 12.00 53.91
C ALA A 40 -37.04 11.70 52.94
N GLY A 41 -36.01 10.99 53.40
CA GLY A 41 -34.89 10.58 52.57
C GLY A 41 -35.40 9.95 51.28
N ALA A 42 -34.86 10.38 50.12
CA ALA A 42 -35.26 9.86 48.83
C ALA A 42 -35.20 8.32 48.89
N PRO A 43 -36.29 7.60 48.55
CA PRO A 43 -36.33 6.15 48.68
C PRO A 43 -35.17 5.53 47.91
N ALA A 44 -34.50 4.55 48.52
CA ALA A 44 -33.42 3.81 47.89
C ALA A 44 -33.90 3.31 46.52
N GLN A 45 -33.23 3.78 45.47
CA GLN A 45 -33.66 3.48 44.11
C GLN A 45 -33.44 1.98 43.84
N ALA A 46 -34.39 1.33 43.16
CA ALA A 46 -34.27 -0.09 42.85
C ALA A 46 -32.99 -0.37 42.02
N PRO A 47 -32.34 -1.55 42.21
CA PRO A 47 -31.20 -1.97 41.41
C PRO A 47 -31.52 -1.92 39.92
N VAL A 48 -30.55 -1.49 39.11
CA VAL A 48 -30.70 -1.42 37.65
C VAL A 48 -30.46 -2.81 37.06
N ASP A 49 -31.43 -3.30 36.29
CA ASP A 49 -31.30 -4.59 35.61
C ASP A 49 -30.49 -4.45 34.30
N MET A 50 -29.20 -4.76 34.40
CA MET A 50 -28.26 -4.73 33.28
C MET A 50 -28.51 -5.84 32.25
N SER A 51 -29.31 -6.86 32.56
CA SER A 51 -29.61 -7.95 31.62
C SER A 51 -30.56 -7.55 30.49
N SER A 52 -31.29 -6.45 30.68
CA SER A 52 -32.24 -5.89 29.71
C SER A 52 -31.60 -5.00 28.64
N LEU A 53 -30.28 -4.80 28.70
CA LEU A 53 -29.57 -3.90 27.80
C LEU A 53 -29.52 -4.45 26.38
N LYS A 54 -29.59 -3.54 25.40
CA LYS A 54 -29.33 -3.91 24.01
C LYS A 54 -27.86 -4.34 23.85
N PRO A 55 -27.57 -5.29 22.94
CA PRO A 55 -26.19 -5.63 22.62
C PRO A 55 -25.37 -4.38 22.33
N ALA A 56 -24.19 -4.27 22.94
CA ALA A 56 -23.28 -3.17 22.70
C ALA A 56 -22.87 -3.15 21.21
N PRO A 57 -22.76 -1.95 20.59
CA PRO A 57 -22.21 -1.84 19.24
C PRO A 57 -20.76 -2.34 19.21
N ASP A 58 -20.31 -2.79 18.05
CA ASP A 58 -18.92 -3.16 17.82
C ASP A 58 -18.04 -1.90 17.73
N SER A 59 -17.77 -1.29 18.89
CA SER A 59 -16.93 -0.11 19.03
C SER A 59 -16.10 -0.24 20.29
N THR A 60 -14.83 0.14 20.19
CA THR A 60 -13.90 0.11 21.31
C THR A 60 -14.03 1.37 22.17
N ILE A 61 -14.11 1.20 23.48
CA ILE A 61 -14.27 2.29 24.44
C ILE A 61 -13.05 2.38 25.36
N PHE A 62 -12.49 3.57 25.48
CA PHE A 62 -11.53 3.92 26.53
C PHE A 62 -12.22 4.76 27.61
N ILE A 63 -12.10 4.35 28.87
CA ILE A 63 -12.72 5.04 30.01
C ILE A 63 -11.68 5.99 30.61
N GLN A 64 -11.99 7.29 30.59
CA GLN A 64 -11.17 8.36 31.16
C GLN A 64 -11.93 8.99 32.33
N VAL A 65 -11.43 8.82 33.55
CA VAL A 65 -12.03 9.42 34.75
C VAL A 65 -11.17 10.59 35.24
N GLU A 66 -11.80 11.74 35.46
CA GLU A 66 -11.16 12.98 35.90
C GLU A 66 -11.84 13.50 37.18
N SER A 67 -11.06 13.97 38.15
CA SER A 67 -11.60 14.58 39.37
C SER A 67 -11.73 16.09 39.18
N ALA A 68 -12.92 16.65 39.37
CA ALA A 68 -13.20 18.09 39.29
C ALA A 68 -12.91 18.84 40.59
N SER A 69 -12.81 18.14 41.73
CA SER A 69 -12.48 18.70 43.04
C SER A 69 -11.49 17.83 43.80
N ARG A 70 -10.83 18.39 44.83
CA ARG A 70 -9.88 17.62 45.67
C ARG A 70 -10.61 16.55 46.46
N GLU A 71 -11.83 16.84 46.87
CA GLU A 71 -12.76 15.97 47.59
C GLU A 71 -13.21 14.78 46.73
N ALA A 72 -13.17 14.90 45.39
CA ALA A 72 -13.53 13.85 44.46
C ALA A 72 -12.42 12.79 44.25
N ASN A 73 -11.16 13.12 44.54
CA ASN A 73 -10.01 12.23 44.30
C ASN A 73 -10.18 10.81 44.89
N PRO A 74 -10.67 10.64 46.15
CA PRO A 74 -10.85 9.30 46.73
C PRO A 74 -11.92 8.46 46.01
N PHE A 75 -12.84 9.09 45.28
CA PHE A 75 -13.91 8.40 44.55
C PHE A 75 -13.49 8.00 43.14
N ALA A 76 -12.58 8.75 42.50
CA ALA A 76 -12.26 8.59 41.08
C ALA A 76 -11.77 7.19 40.69
N GLU A 77 -10.86 6.58 41.47
CA GLU A 77 -10.38 5.22 41.18
C GLU A 77 -11.47 4.16 41.35
N ASN A 78 -12.31 4.29 42.39
CA ASN A 78 -13.45 3.38 42.59
C ASN A 78 -14.49 3.53 41.49
N VAL A 79 -14.81 4.77 41.09
CA VAL A 79 -15.69 5.07 39.95
C VAL A 79 -15.12 4.45 38.68
N ARG A 80 -13.82 4.60 38.41
CA ARG A 80 -13.17 4.00 37.24
C ARG A 80 -13.30 2.48 37.24
N SER A 81 -12.94 1.83 38.35
CA SER A 81 -13.04 0.36 38.47
C SER A 81 -14.46 -0.13 38.25
N GLN A 82 -15.45 0.56 38.83
CA GLN A 82 -16.85 0.18 38.68
C GLN A 82 -17.37 0.44 37.27
N LEU A 83 -17.00 1.56 36.63
CA LEU A 83 -17.36 1.82 35.23
C LEU A 83 -16.80 0.75 34.30
N VAL A 84 -15.53 0.35 34.46
CA VAL A 84 -14.93 -0.74 33.69
C VAL A 84 -15.76 -2.01 33.83
N ALA A 85 -16.12 -2.38 35.07
CA ALA A 85 -16.95 -3.56 35.32
C ALA A 85 -18.36 -3.43 34.69
N SER A 86 -19.01 -2.27 34.82
CA SER A 86 -20.37 -2.04 34.31
C SER A 86 -20.43 -1.98 32.79
N PHE A 87 -19.46 -1.33 32.13
CA PHE A 87 -19.35 -1.34 30.66
C PHE A 87 -19.02 -2.75 30.13
N ALA A 88 -18.12 -3.49 30.79
CA ALA A 88 -17.83 -4.87 30.42
C ALA A 88 -19.07 -5.77 30.57
N ALA A 89 -19.82 -5.62 31.66
CA ALA A 89 -21.08 -6.35 31.89
C ALA A 89 -22.16 -6.01 30.86
N ALA A 90 -22.17 -4.79 30.35
CA ALA A 90 -23.04 -4.37 29.25
C ALA A 90 -22.54 -4.82 27.85
N GLY A 91 -21.42 -5.55 27.77
CA GLY A 91 -20.90 -6.14 26.55
C GLY A 91 -20.01 -5.23 25.70
N TYR A 92 -19.60 -4.06 26.21
CA TYR A 92 -18.72 -3.14 25.48
C TYR A 92 -17.28 -3.68 25.40
N LYS A 93 -16.63 -3.49 24.25
CA LYS A 93 -15.20 -3.81 24.06
C LYS A 93 -14.36 -2.68 24.66
N LEU A 94 -13.68 -2.96 25.77
CA LEU A 94 -12.85 -1.98 26.47
C LEU A 94 -11.39 -2.07 26.02
N VAL A 95 -10.74 -0.90 25.91
CA VAL A 95 -9.29 -0.81 25.74
C VAL A 95 -8.67 -0.12 26.96
N GLU A 96 -7.48 -0.57 27.35
CA GLU A 96 -6.83 -0.11 28.59
C GLU A 96 -6.17 1.26 28.47
N SER A 97 -5.88 1.70 27.25
CA SER A 97 -5.12 2.92 27.00
C SER A 97 -5.64 3.69 25.80
N LYS A 98 -5.45 5.01 25.83
CA LYS A 98 -5.76 5.90 24.70
C LYS A 98 -4.87 5.60 23.48
N GLN A 99 -3.69 5.04 23.70
CA GLN A 99 -2.72 4.68 22.66
C GLN A 99 -3.18 3.47 21.82
N ALA A 100 -4.16 2.70 22.31
CA ALA A 100 -4.79 1.61 21.56
C ALA A 100 -5.74 2.10 20.44
N ASN A 101 -5.85 3.41 20.22
CA ASN A 101 -6.75 4.05 19.25
C ASN A 101 -8.21 3.61 19.43
N PRO A 102 -8.82 3.86 20.61
CA PRO A 102 -10.25 3.59 20.81
C PRO A 102 -11.09 4.35 19.79
N ASP A 103 -12.27 3.83 19.47
CA ASP A 103 -13.28 4.53 18.68
C ASP A 103 -13.95 5.64 19.51
N VAL A 104 -14.20 5.36 20.79
CA VAL A 104 -14.93 6.24 21.72
C VAL A 104 -14.16 6.42 23.02
N ILE A 105 -14.16 7.65 23.53
CA ILE A 105 -13.64 8.01 24.85
C ILE A 105 -14.83 8.31 25.75
N ALA A 106 -15.04 7.47 26.76
CA ALA A 106 -15.99 7.74 27.83
C ALA A 106 -15.31 8.61 28.90
N ARG A 107 -15.46 9.93 28.78
CA ARG A 107 -14.94 10.88 29.76
C ARG A 107 -15.95 11.03 30.90
N VAL A 108 -15.50 10.75 32.12
CA VAL A 108 -16.30 10.90 33.33
C VAL A 108 -15.63 11.90 34.25
N THR A 109 -16.31 13.02 34.50
CA THR A 109 -15.88 14.03 35.46
C THR A 109 -16.60 13.77 36.79
N VAL A 110 -15.82 13.53 37.85
CA VAL A 110 -16.32 13.28 39.20
C VAL A 110 -16.16 14.55 40.02
N SER A 111 -17.26 15.09 40.55
CA SER A 111 -17.25 16.19 41.51
C SER A 111 -17.86 15.73 42.82
N ALA A 112 -17.27 16.13 43.95
CA ALA A 112 -17.81 15.85 45.28
C ALA A 112 -17.94 17.15 46.07
N VAL A 113 -19.10 17.32 46.71
CA VAL A 113 -19.41 18.46 47.59
C VAL A 113 -19.75 17.91 48.97
N GLU A 114 -19.06 18.39 50.01
CA GLU A 114 -19.32 18.00 51.40
C GLU A 114 -20.72 18.45 51.81
N GLU A 115 -21.53 17.51 52.32
CA GLU A 115 -22.86 17.81 52.83
C GLU A 115 -22.73 18.47 54.21
N THR A 116 -23.18 19.72 54.34
CA THR A 116 -23.20 20.42 55.62
C THR A 116 -24.27 19.83 56.53
N SER A 117 -23.95 18.74 57.22
CA SER A 117 -24.82 18.18 58.25
C SER A 117 -24.73 19.02 59.53
N MET A 118 -25.89 19.43 60.05
CA MET A 118 -25.98 20.02 61.40
C MET A 118 -25.67 19.00 62.51
N PHE A 119 -25.59 17.72 62.16
CA PHE A 119 -25.29 16.62 63.06
C PHE A 119 -24.00 15.92 62.59
N GLN A 120 -22.87 16.30 63.18
CA GLN A 120 -21.62 15.58 62.97
C GLN A 120 -21.64 14.28 63.77
N THR A 121 -21.81 13.16 63.07
CA THR A 121 -21.78 11.83 63.71
C THR A 121 -20.33 11.38 63.81
N GLN A 122 -19.81 11.23 65.03
CA GLN A 122 -18.49 10.66 65.27
C GLN A 122 -18.59 9.14 65.39
N VAL A 123 -17.92 8.42 64.50
CA VAL A 123 -17.77 6.96 64.61
C VAL A 123 -16.30 6.68 64.88
N ASN A 124 -15.99 6.07 66.03
CA ASN A 124 -14.62 5.80 66.48
C ASN A 124 -13.70 7.04 66.54
N GLY A 125 -14.26 8.20 66.95
CA GLY A 125 -13.51 9.45 67.08
C GLY A 125 -13.14 10.13 65.76
N GLN A 126 -13.58 9.60 64.61
CA GLN A 126 -13.47 10.26 63.32
C GLN A 126 -14.83 10.84 62.91
N VAL A 127 -14.83 12.11 62.49
CA VAL A 127 -16.00 12.75 61.89
C VAL A 127 -16.22 12.11 60.52
N GLN A 128 -17.33 11.41 60.35
CA GLN A 128 -17.72 10.92 59.04
C GLN A 128 -18.27 12.08 58.22
N LYS A 129 -17.60 12.34 57.09
CA LYS A 129 -18.03 13.33 56.11
C LYS A 129 -18.84 12.64 55.03
N SER A 130 -20.07 13.08 54.85
CA SER A 130 -20.94 12.68 53.74
C SER A 130 -20.73 13.66 52.59
N TYR A 131 -20.68 13.14 51.37
CA TYR A 131 -20.47 13.92 50.17
C TYR A 131 -21.59 13.63 49.19
N THR A 132 -22.18 14.67 48.59
CA THR A 132 -22.93 14.52 47.36
C THR A 132 -21.94 14.42 46.21
N VAL A 133 -21.89 13.26 45.55
CA VAL A 133 -21.00 12.98 44.42
C VAL A 133 -21.82 13.04 43.13
N THR A 134 -21.36 13.84 42.18
CA THR A 134 -21.95 13.95 40.84
C THR A 134 -20.97 13.41 39.80
N LEU A 135 -21.50 12.57 38.92
CA LEU A 135 -20.83 11.96 37.79
C LEU A 135 -21.36 12.57 36.50
N ASN A 136 -20.54 13.36 35.83
CA ASN A 136 -20.85 13.87 34.51
C ASN A 136 -20.13 13.03 33.46
N THR A 137 -20.87 12.27 32.66
CA THR A 137 -20.28 11.42 31.62
C THR A 137 -20.57 11.95 30.23
N SER A 138 -19.54 12.01 29.40
CA SER A 138 -19.61 12.29 27.97
C SER A 138 -18.95 11.17 27.18
N LEU A 139 -19.67 10.63 26.21
CA LEU A 139 -19.11 9.77 25.18
C LEU A 139 -18.61 10.66 24.03
N LEU A 140 -17.32 10.62 23.77
CA LEU A 140 -16.66 11.44 22.76
C LEU A 140 -16.11 10.55 21.65
N ALA A 141 -16.32 10.92 20.39
CA ALA A 141 -15.64 10.29 19.27
C ALA A 141 -14.14 10.56 19.36
N SER A 142 -13.32 9.52 19.26
CA SER A 142 -11.86 9.63 19.40
C SER A 142 -11.20 10.40 18.26
N SER A 143 -11.81 10.37 17.06
CA SER A 143 -11.30 11.03 15.84
C SER A 143 -11.32 12.56 15.87
N ASP A 144 -12.36 13.17 16.45
CA ASP A 144 -12.62 14.61 16.37
C ASP A 144 -13.14 15.21 17.69
N ALA A 145 -13.22 14.41 18.75
CA ALA A 145 -13.77 14.77 20.06
C ALA A 145 -15.24 15.24 20.01
N ALA A 146 -16.00 14.91 18.96
CA ALA A 146 -17.42 15.19 18.90
C ALA A 146 -18.17 14.45 20.00
N VAL A 147 -19.08 15.15 20.68
CA VAL A 147 -19.93 14.58 21.72
C VAL A 147 -21.00 13.68 21.07
N ILE A 148 -20.94 12.39 21.36
CA ILE A 148 -21.90 11.38 20.89
C ILE A 148 -23.11 11.36 21.82
N ASP A 149 -22.85 11.30 23.13
CA ASP A 149 -23.89 11.29 24.16
C ASP A 149 -23.37 11.84 25.48
N GLN A 150 -24.29 12.30 26.33
CA GLN A 150 -23.98 12.80 27.67
C GLN A 150 -25.07 12.40 28.64
N THR A 151 -24.68 12.08 29.86
CA THR A 151 -25.59 11.80 30.96
C THR A 151 -24.97 12.20 32.29
N GLU A 152 -25.81 12.43 33.28
CA GLU A 152 -25.42 12.79 34.63
C GLU A 152 -26.05 11.80 35.62
N SER A 153 -25.33 11.47 36.68
CA SER A 153 -25.85 10.73 37.83
C SER A 153 -25.26 11.29 39.11
N SER A 154 -26.03 11.33 40.18
CA SER A 154 -25.55 11.75 41.50
C SER A 154 -25.95 10.74 42.58
N PHE A 155 -25.12 10.65 43.62
CA PHE A 155 -25.35 9.80 44.80
C PHE A 155 -24.67 10.41 46.04
N SER A 156 -25.13 10.06 47.23
CA SER A 156 -24.43 10.40 48.47
C SER A 156 -23.44 9.28 48.83
N GLY A 157 -22.20 9.65 49.13
CA GLY A 157 -21.11 8.72 49.42
C GLY A 157 -20.28 9.15 50.63
N GLU A 158 -19.67 8.17 51.31
CA GLU A 158 -18.84 8.37 52.49
C GLU A 158 -17.50 7.65 52.34
N GLY A 159 -16.41 8.33 52.67
CA GLY A 159 -15.07 7.71 52.71
C GLY A 159 -14.61 7.08 51.39
N GLY A 160 -14.96 7.67 50.25
CA GLY A 160 -14.60 7.14 48.93
C GLY A 160 -15.45 5.96 48.45
N LYS A 161 -16.41 5.47 49.25
CA LYS A 161 -17.35 4.44 48.82
C LYS A 161 -18.30 4.99 47.75
N ILE A 162 -18.54 4.19 46.73
CA ILE A 162 -19.40 4.54 45.62
C ILE A 162 -20.72 3.76 45.69
N ASP A 163 -21.81 4.38 45.25
CA ASP A 163 -23.05 3.64 44.99
C ASP A 163 -22.94 2.97 43.61
N LYS A 164 -22.82 1.63 43.62
CA LYS A 164 -22.77 0.83 42.39
C LYS A 164 -24.00 1.07 41.50
N ASN A 165 -25.19 1.24 42.09
CA ASN A 165 -26.42 1.46 41.32
C ASN A 165 -26.40 2.79 40.58
N ALA A 166 -25.71 3.82 41.10
CA ALA A 166 -25.56 5.10 40.42
C ALA A 166 -24.68 4.96 39.16
N VAL A 167 -23.58 4.20 39.26
CA VAL A 167 -22.71 3.90 38.11
C VAL A 167 -23.41 3.01 37.09
N ASP A 168 -24.12 1.96 37.53
CA ASP A 168 -24.87 1.08 36.64
C ASP A 168 -25.99 1.84 35.89
N ARG A 169 -26.68 2.76 36.58
CA ARG A 169 -27.69 3.64 35.97
C ARG A 169 -27.09 4.55 34.91
N LEU A 170 -25.87 5.03 35.12
CA LEU A 170 -25.17 5.84 34.14
C LEU A 170 -24.95 5.06 32.84
N VAL A 171 -24.42 3.85 32.94
CA VAL A 171 -24.19 2.96 31.77
C VAL A 171 -25.52 2.58 31.12
N PHE A 172 -26.55 2.28 31.92
CA PHE A 172 -27.89 1.99 31.43
C PHE A 172 -28.50 3.14 30.64
N ASN A 173 -28.39 4.38 31.14
CA ASN A 173 -28.89 5.57 30.45
C ASN A 173 -28.17 5.80 29.11
N LEU A 174 -26.84 5.62 29.08
CA LEU A 174 -26.05 5.73 27.84
C LEU A 174 -26.42 4.64 26.82
N ASN A 175 -26.66 3.41 27.27
CA ASN A 175 -27.09 2.33 26.36
C ASN A 175 -28.51 2.59 25.83
N LYS A 176 -29.44 2.99 26.72
CA LYS A 176 -30.85 3.25 26.39
C LYS A 176 -31.02 4.41 25.41
N SER A 177 -30.13 5.40 25.41
CA SER A 177 -30.23 6.55 24.50
C SER A 177 -30.18 6.16 23.02
N GLY A 178 -29.50 5.05 22.68
CA GLY A 178 -29.30 4.58 21.31
C GLY A 178 -28.41 5.49 20.45
N LYS A 179 -27.86 6.58 21.01
CA LYS A 179 -27.03 7.53 20.26
C LYS A 179 -25.69 6.92 19.87
N LEU A 180 -25.09 6.14 20.77
CA LEU A 180 -23.85 5.43 20.49
C LEU A 180 -24.03 4.37 19.39
N GLU A 181 -25.13 3.62 19.41
CA GLU A 181 -25.47 2.65 18.35
C GLU A 181 -25.66 3.36 16.99
N SER A 182 -26.39 4.48 16.99
CA SER A 182 -26.63 5.27 15.77
C SER A 182 -25.33 5.86 15.22
N TRP A 183 -24.47 6.38 16.09
CA TRP A 183 -23.15 6.88 15.72
C TRP A 183 -22.27 5.77 15.13
N ALA A 184 -22.20 4.61 15.78
CA ALA A 184 -21.41 3.47 15.31
C ALA A 184 -21.87 3.01 13.92
N LYS A 185 -23.18 2.91 13.68
CA LYS A 185 -23.74 2.60 12.34
C LYS A 185 -23.35 3.64 11.30
N ASN A 186 -23.42 4.94 11.63
CA ASN A 186 -23.04 6.01 10.72
C ASN A 186 -21.55 5.99 10.38
N VAL A 187 -20.68 5.71 11.37
CA VAL A 187 -19.23 5.56 11.15
C VAL A 187 -18.96 4.37 10.24
N GLN A 188 -19.59 3.22 10.51
CA GLN A 188 -19.45 2.01 9.69
C GLN A 188 -19.87 2.26 8.23
N GLN A 189 -21.04 2.88 8.02
CA GLN A 189 -21.49 3.26 6.67
C GLN A 189 -20.53 4.25 5.99
N GLY A 190 -19.95 5.17 6.75
CA GLY A 190 -18.94 6.08 6.23
C GLY A 190 -17.66 5.36 5.79
N ILE A 191 -17.21 4.36 6.56
CA ILE A 191 -16.06 3.52 6.23
C ILE A 191 -16.36 2.69 4.97
N GLU A 192 -17.50 2.00 4.92
CA GLU A 192 -17.91 1.19 3.77
C GLU A 192 -18.01 2.02 2.49
N LYS A 193 -18.57 3.23 2.58
CA LYS A 193 -18.62 4.16 1.45
C LYS A 193 -17.23 4.61 1.01
N ALA A 194 -16.38 5.01 1.96
CA ALA A 194 -15.01 5.45 1.64
C ALA A 194 -14.15 4.31 1.08
N GLU A 195 -14.41 3.09 1.52
CA GLU A 195 -13.81 1.87 1.00
C GLU A 195 -14.24 1.62 -0.45
N GLU A 196 -15.55 1.64 -0.73
CA GLU A 196 -16.11 1.46 -2.07
C GLU A 196 -15.59 2.53 -3.04
N ASP A 197 -15.58 3.81 -2.63
CA ASP A 197 -15.07 4.91 -3.45
C ASP A 197 -13.58 4.69 -3.81
N LEU A 198 -12.77 4.20 -2.87
CA LEU A 198 -11.36 3.90 -3.09
C LEU A 198 -11.17 2.67 -3.98
N TRP A 199 -12.03 1.65 -3.83
CA TRP A 199 -12.04 0.46 -4.69
C TRP A 199 -12.35 0.82 -6.14
N VAL A 200 -13.41 1.61 -6.37
CA VAL A 200 -13.77 2.10 -7.71
C VAL A 200 -12.62 2.94 -8.31
N ALA A 201 -12.03 3.83 -7.52
CA ALA A 201 -10.88 4.63 -7.96
C ALA A 201 -9.63 3.78 -8.25
N GLY A 202 -9.50 2.62 -7.62
CA GLY A 202 -8.40 1.69 -7.82
C GLY A 202 -8.37 1.05 -9.21
N ASN A 203 -9.49 1.05 -9.93
CA ASN A 203 -9.63 0.50 -11.29
C ASN A 203 -9.13 -0.95 -11.41
N ALA A 204 -9.76 -1.86 -10.65
CA ALA A 204 -9.37 -3.28 -10.62
C ALA A 204 -9.34 -3.95 -12.01
N GLU A 205 -10.26 -3.59 -12.90
CA GLU A 205 -10.28 -4.11 -14.28
C GLU A 205 -9.08 -3.60 -15.10
N GLY A 206 -8.67 -2.34 -14.90
CA GLY A 206 -7.45 -1.81 -15.50
C GLY A 206 -6.19 -2.52 -15.00
N CYS A 207 -6.14 -2.83 -13.70
CA CYS A 207 -5.07 -3.62 -13.11
C CYS A 207 -5.01 -5.03 -13.71
N LYS A 208 -6.12 -5.77 -13.75
CA LYS A 208 -6.22 -7.11 -14.37
C LYS A 208 -5.74 -7.13 -15.82
N ALA A 209 -6.01 -6.07 -16.58
CA ALA A 209 -5.58 -5.98 -17.97
C ALA A 209 -4.06 -5.91 -18.14
N GLY A 210 -3.30 -5.51 -17.09
CA GLY A 210 -1.84 -5.57 -17.08
C GLY A 210 -1.14 -4.79 -18.19
N LYS A 211 -1.75 -3.71 -18.70
CA LYS A 211 -1.20 -2.99 -19.87
C LYS A 211 0.10 -2.25 -19.57
N THR A 212 0.27 -1.81 -18.33
CA THR A 212 1.44 -1.07 -17.87
C THR A 212 1.88 -1.59 -16.51
N LYS A 213 3.12 -1.33 -16.14
CA LYS A 213 3.70 -1.78 -14.87
C LYS A 213 2.99 -1.17 -13.64
N ASP A 214 2.47 0.04 -13.79
CA ASP A 214 1.80 0.86 -12.79
C ASP A 214 0.26 0.74 -12.83
N ALA A 215 -0.29 -0.15 -13.67
CA ALA A 215 -1.73 -0.35 -13.80
C ALA A 215 -2.43 -0.76 -12.49
N CYS A 216 -1.68 -1.31 -11.54
CA CYS A 216 -2.17 -1.81 -10.26
C CYS A 216 -1.94 -0.88 -9.07
N ASP A 217 -1.31 0.28 -9.24
CA ASP A 217 -0.96 1.21 -8.14
C ASP A 217 -2.21 1.62 -7.32
N GLY A 218 -3.35 1.82 -7.99
CA GLY A 218 -4.62 2.16 -7.33
C GLY A 218 -5.17 1.03 -6.46
N VAL A 219 -5.09 -0.22 -6.95
CA VAL A 219 -5.52 -1.42 -6.22
C VAL A 219 -4.60 -1.71 -5.03
N GLU A 220 -3.29 -1.48 -5.18
CA GLU A 220 -2.32 -1.59 -4.09
C GLU A 220 -2.58 -0.53 -3.00
N ALA A 221 -2.91 0.70 -3.37
CA ALA A 221 -3.29 1.75 -2.43
C ALA A 221 -4.56 1.38 -1.64
N TYR A 222 -5.53 0.73 -2.30
CA TYR A 222 -6.71 0.18 -1.64
C TYR A 222 -6.34 -0.87 -0.58
N LEU A 223 -5.56 -1.90 -0.95
CA LEU A 223 -5.13 -2.96 -0.02
C LEU A 223 -4.31 -2.44 1.16
N LYS A 224 -3.52 -1.38 0.96
CA LYS A 224 -2.77 -0.76 2.04
C LYS A 224 -3.67 -0.10 3.08
N LYS A 225 -4.79 0.49 2.66
CA LYS A 225 -5.73 1.17 3.56
C LYS A 225 -6.76 0.21 4.18
N TYR A 226 -7.19 -0.79 3.40
CA TYR A 226 -8.21 -1.77 3.79
C TYR A 226 -7.71 -3.20 3.58
N PRO A 227 -6.73 -3.68 4.37
CA PRO A 227 -6.09 -4.98 4.16
C PRO A 227 -7.04 -6.18 4.36
N THR A 228 -8.12 -5.97 5.12
CA THR A 228 -9.20 -6.92 5.40
C THR A 228 -10.56 -6.37 4.93
N GLY A 229 -10.55 -5.41 4.00
CA GLY A 229 -11.77 -4.84 3.44
C GLY A 229 -12.59 -5.85 2.63
N LYS A 230 -13.82 -5.47 2.32
CA LYS A 230 -14.78 -6.24 1.50
C LYS A 230 -14.19 -6.71 0.17
N HIS A 231 -13.36 -5.88 -0.48
CA HIS A 231 -12.73 -6.18 -1.79
C HIS A 231 -11.28 -6.64 -1.68
N ALA A 232 -10.77 -6.95 -0.47
CA ALA A 232 -9.36 -7.30 -0.29
C ALA A 232 -8.94 -8.59 -1.05
N ALA A 233 -9.84 -9.58 -1.14
CA ALA A 233 -9.57 -10.80 -1.90
C ALA A 233 -9.49 -10.49 -3.42
N ASP A 234 -10.49 -9.78 -3.94
CA ASP A 234 -10.56 -9.40 -5.36
C ASP A 234 -9.40 -8.49 -5.78
N ALA A 235 -8.98 -7.59 -4.89
CA ALA A 235 -7.83 -6.71 -5.10
C ALA A 235 -6.52 -7.50 -5.26
N ARG A 236 -6.29 -8.51 -4.42
CA ARG A 236 -5.10 -9.38 -4.52
C ARG A 236 -5.12 -10.17 -5.82
N GLN A 237 -6.27 -10.75 -6.15
CA GLN A 237 -6.44 -11.48 -7.41
C GLN A 237 -6.18 -10.57 -8.62
N ALA A 238 -6.71 -9.35 -8.61
CA ALA A 238 -6.51 -8.39 -9.70
C ALA A 238 -5.03 -8.05 -9.92
N ILE A 239 -4.25 -7.91 -8.85
CA ILE A 239 -2.81 -7.66 -8.92
C ILE A 239 -2.06 -8.86 -9.52
N ASP A 240 -2.40 -10.08 -9.11
CA ASP A 240 -1.75 -11.29 -9.61
C ASP A 240 -2.08 -11.51 -11.10
N ASP A 241 -3.35 -11.34 -11.47
CA ASP A 241 -3.80 -11.39 -12.87
C ASP A 241 -3.09 -10.32 -13.72
N GLY A 242 -3.02 -9.09 -13.20
CA GLY A 242 -2.36 -7.96 -13.88
C GLY A 242 -0.88 -8.19 -14.13
N LYS A 243 -0.17 -8.76 -13.15
CA LYS A 243 1.25 -9.13 -13.31
C LYS A 243 1.44 -10.18 -14.39
N ALA A 244 0.63 -11.25 -14.35
CA ALA A 244 0.70 -12.31 -15.36
C ALA A 244 0.39 -11.77 -16.77
N ALA A 245 -0.62 -10.91 -16.91
CA ALA A 245 -0.96 -10.28 -18.18
C ALA A 245 0.16 -9.36 -18.70
N PHE A 246 0.78 -8.57 -17.83
CA PHE A 246 1.90 -7.70 -18.20
C PHE A 246 3.11 -8.51 -18.67
N GLU A 247 3.49 -9.56 -17.94
CA GLU A 247 4.61 -10.44 -18.31
C GLU A 247 4.38 -11.12 -19.66
N LYS A 248 3.18 -11.65 -19.88
CA LYS A 248 2.80 -12.23 -21.17
C LYS A 248 2.92 -11.22 -22.31
N SER A 249 2.40 -9.99 -22.12
CA SER A 249 2.47 -8.96 -23.16
C SER A 249 3.92 -8.57 -23.51
N GLN A 250 4.81 -8.57 -22.51
CA GLN A 250 6.24 -8.27 -22.71
C GLN A 250 6.95 -9.39 -23.47
N GLU A 251 6.59 -10.64 -23.22
CA GLU A 251 7.11 -11.78 -23.97
C GLU A 251 6.64 -11.74 -25.43
N GLU A 252 5.35 -11.50 -25.68
CA GLU A 252 4.79 -11.35 -27.02
C GLU A 252 5.45 -10.19 -27.79
N ALA A 253 5.67 -9.04 -27.14
CA ALA A 253 6.34 -7.90 -27.73
C ALA A 253 7.81 -8.21 -28.10
N LYS A 254 8.54 -8.92 -27.23
CA LYS A 254 9.91 -9.37 -27.51
C LYS A 254 9.95 -10.38 -28.65
N ALA A 255 9.01 -11.32 -28.69
CA ALA A 255 8.90 -12.29 -29.76
C ALA A 255 8.61 -11.61 -31.12
N ALA A 256 7.73 -10.61 -31.13
CA ALA A 256 7.43 -9.82 -32.32
C ALA A 256 8.66 -9.02 -32.81
N ASP A 257 9.38 -8.34 -31.92
CA ASP A 257 10.63 -7.63 -32.25
C ASP A 257 11.71 -8.59 -32.78
N ALA A 258 11.85 -9.77 -32.17
CA ALA A 258 12.77 -10.80 -32.65
C ALA A 258 12.40 -11.29 -34.06
N ALA A 259 11.11 -11.53 -34.32
CA ALA A 259 10.62 -11.95 -35.62
C ALA A 259 10.84 -10.88 -36.70
N GLU A 260 10.61 -9.60 -36.39
CA GLU A 260 10.88 -8.49 -37.30
C GLU A 260 12.38 -8.38 -37.63
N LYS A 261 13.25 -8.49 -36.62
CA LYS A 261 14.72 -8.48 -36.79
C LYS A 261 15.23 -9.67 -37.58
N GLU A 262 14.59 -10.83 -37.47
CA GLU A 262 14.92 -11.99 -38.27
C GLU A 262 14.50 -11.78 -39.74
N GLU A 263 13.27 -11.33 -39.97
CA GLU A 263 12.74 -11.03 -41.31
C GLU A 263 13.62 -10.01 -42.05
N ALA A 264 14.03 -8.94 -41.36
CA ALA A 264 14.93 -7.93 -41.92
C ALA A 264 16.31 -8.52 -42.28
N ALA A 265 16.86 -9.36 -41.40
CA ALA A 265 18.14 -10.03 -41.65
C ALA A 265 18.06 -11.03 -42.81
N TRP A 266 16.93 -11.72 -42.96
CA TRP A 266 16.69 -12.63 -44.07
C TRP A 266 16.61 -11.89 -45.41
N LYS A 267 15.85 -10.79 -45.48
CA LYS A 267 15.80 -9.95 -46.68
C LYS A 267 17.18 -9.41 -47.08
N ALA A 268 18.02 -9.10 -46.09
CA ALA A 268 19.39 -8.66 -46.31
C ALA A 268 20.34 -9.79 -46.74
N ALA A 269 19.99 -11.06 -46.57
CA ALA A 269 20.87 -12.19 -46.87
C ALA A 269 21.02 -12.49 -48.38
N VAL A 270 20.24 -11.84 -49.25
CA VAL A 270 20.27 -11.95 -50.73
C VAL A 270 20.46 -13.39 -51.22
N VAL A 271 19.57 -14.28 -50.78
CA VAL A 271 19.72 -15.74 -50.93
C VAL A 271 19.84 -16.18 -52.39
N ASP A 272 19.21 -15.46 -53.31
CA ASP A 272 19.31 -15.73 -54.75
C ASP A 272 20.74 -15.50 -55.30
N GLN A 273 21.47 -14.51 -54.77
CA GLN A 273 22.89 -14.30 -55.09
C GLN A 273 23.73 -15.47 -54.58
N CYS A 274 23.41 -16.01 -53.41
CA CYS A 274 24.05 -17.20 -52.88
C CYS A 274 23.72 -18.48 -53.67
N LYS A 275 22.47 -18.65 -54.16
CA LYS A 275 22.09 -19.78 -55.03
C LYS A 275 22.83 -19.74 -56.38
N LYS A 276 23.23 -18.55 -56.85
CA LYS A 276 23.94 -18.36 -58.13
C LYS A 276 25.20 -17.50 -57.94
N PRO A 277 26.22 -17.97 -57.19
CA PRO A 277 27.38 -17.15 -56.86
C PRO A 277 28.19 -16.84 -58.12
N THR A 278 28.65 -15.61 -58.22
CA THR A 278 29.59 -15.09 -59.22
C THR A 278 30.98 -14.88 -58.65
N LYS A 279 31.07 -14.71 -57.33
CA LYS A 279 32.28 -14.59 -56.52
C LYS A 279 32.25 -15.60 -55.37
N SER A 280 33.41 -15.98 -54.84
CA SER A 280 33.51 -16.96 -53.74
C SER A 280 32.78 -16.53 -52.45
N TYR A 281 32.66 -15.22 -52.23
CA TYR A 281 32.08 -14.59 -51.05
C TYR A 281 30.61 -14.17 -51.20
N ASP A 282 29.96 -14.47 -52.33
CA ASP A 282 28.56 -14.08 -52.60
C ASP A 282 27.52 -14.71 -51.65
N CYS A 283 27.93 -15.62 -50.77
CA CYS A 283 27.11 -16.21 -49.72
C CYS A 283 27.42 -15.68 -48.31
N SER A 284 28.25 -14.64 -48.15
CA SER A 284 28.64 -14.12 -46.84
C SER A 284 27.45 -13.67 -45.99
N ASP A 285 26.42 -13.10 -46.62
CA ASP A 285 25.26 -12.57 -45.91
C ASP A 285 24.31 -13.69 -45.46
N VAL A 286 24.20 -14.77 -46.24
CA VAL A 286 23.50 -16.02 -45.84
C VAL A 286 24.21 -16.70 -44.67
N GLU A 287 25.54 -16.73 -44.69
CA GLU A 287 26.34 -17.26 -43.58
C GLU A 287 26.19 -16.40 -42.31
N ALA A 288 26.22 -15.07 -42.45
CA ALA A 288 25.98 -14.14 -41.34
C ALA A 288 24.57 -14.32 -40.74
N TYR A 289 23.55 -14.50 -41.59
CA TYR A 289 22.20 -14.82 -41.16
C TYR A 289 22.16 -16.13 -40.37
N LEU A 290 22.73 -17.23 -40.89
CA LEU A 290 22.77 -18.53 -40.21
C LEU A 290 23.50 -18.51 -38.87
N ARG A 291 24.54 -17.69 -38.75
CA ARG A 291 25.26 -17.49 -37.49
C ARG A 291 24.38 -16.78 -36.45
N LYS A 292 23.56 -15.82 -36.87
CA LYS A 292 22.70 -15.05 -35.97
C LYS A 292 21.39 -15.77 -35.63
N TYR A 293 20.84 -16.54 -36.57
CA TYR A 293 19.56 -17.25 -36.45
C TYR A 293 19.71 -18.72 -36.88
N PRO A 294 20.47 -19.55 -36.14
CA PRO A 294 20.78 -20.94 -36.54
C PRO A 294 19.56 -21.87 -36.59
N THR A 295 18.51 -21.51 -35.87
CA THR A 295 17.20 -22.19 -35.78
C THR A 295 16.05 -21.27 -36.20
N GLY A 296 16.35 -20.17 -36.90
CA GLY A 296 15.35 -19.22 -37.37
C GLY A 296 14.41 -19.83 -38.42
N LYS A 297 13.30 -19.13 -38.69
CA LYS A 297 12.30 -19.48 -39.71
C LYS A 297 12.92 -19.79 -41.08
N TYR A 298 13.98 -19.07 -41.48
CA TYR A 298 14.64 -19.25 -42.78
C TYR A 298 15.94 -20.07 -42.71
N ALA A 299 16.29 -20.61 -41.55
CA ALA A 299 17.55 -21.35 -41.37
C ALA A 299 17.65 -22.60 -42.26
N ALA A 300 16.54 -23.29 -42.50
CA ALA A 300 16.52 -24.46 -43.38
C ALA A 300 16.81 -24.07 -44.84
N GLU A 301 16.16 -23.02 -45.35
CA GLU A 301 16.40 -22.53 -46.71
C GLU A 301 17.83 -22.00 -46.89
N ALA A 302 18.31 -21.23 -45.91
CA ALA A 302 19.68 -20.72 -45.90
C ALA A 302 20.71 -21.85 -45.93
N LYS A 303 20.53 -22.91 -45.13
CA LYS A 303 21.40 -24.11 -45.12
C LYS A 303 21.39 -24.81 -46.48
N THR A 304 20.21 -24.93 -47.10
CA THR A 304 20.08 -25.52 -48.44
C THR A 304 20.81 -24.69 -49.49
N ALA A 305 20.63 -23.36 -49.52
CA ALA A 305 21.32 -22.48 -50.46
C ALA A 305 22.86 -22.52 -50.32
N MET A 306 23.36 -22.59 -49.08
CA MET A 306 24.78 -22.76 -48.80
C MET A 306 25.32 -24.09 -49.33
N LYS A 307 24.58 -25.18 -49.14
CA LYS A 307 24.94 -26.52 -49.62
C LYS A 307 24.92 -26.62 -51.14
N GLU A 308 23.91 -26.07 -51.80
CA GLU A 308 23.78 -26.08 -53.25
C GLU A 308 24.88 -25.25 -53.96
N SER A 309 25.34 -24.18 -53.32
CA SER A 309 26.36 -23.28 -53.87
C SER A 309 27.81 -23.70 -53.60
N GLU A 310 28.02 -24.66 -52.70
CA GLU A 310 29.34 -25.07 -52.19
C GLU A 310 30.35 -25.39 -53.30
N ALA A 311 30.01 -26.32 -54.20
CA ALA A 311 30.91 -26.73 -55.27
C ALA A 311 31.28 -25.57 -56.22
N LYS A 312 30.33 -24.68 -56.52
CA LYS A 312 30.57 -23.53 -57.40
C LYS A 312 31.44 -22.48 -56.70
N ARG A 313 31.22 -22.22 -55.41
CA ARG A 313 32.04 -21.31 -54.61
C ARG A 313 33.48 -21.77 -54.50
N GLU A 314 33.70 -23.06 -54.27
CA GLU A 314 35.05 -23.64 -54.25
C GLU A 314 35.76 -23.50 -55.61
N ALA A 315 35.05 -23.71 -56.71
CA ALA A 315 35.60 -23.48 -58.06
C ALA A 315 35.93 -21.99 -58.31
N LEU A 316 35.08 -21.07 -57.88
CA LEU A 316 35.31 -19.62 -57.97
C LEU A 316 36.51 -19.19 -57.12
N LYS A 317 36.62 -19.71 -55.89
CA LYS A 317 37.75 -19.46 -54.99
C LYS A 317 39.07 -19.88 -55.62
N LYS A 318 39.14 -21.10 -56.19
CA LYS A 318 40.33 -21.58 -56.92
C LYS A 318 40.70 -20.67 -58.09
N LYS A 319 39.70 -20.17 -58.84
CA LYS A 319 39.94 -19.22 -59.96
C LYS A 319 40.46 -17.88 -59.45
N GLU A 320 39.83 -17.32 -58.41
CA GLU A 320 40.25 -16.06 -57.78
C GLU A 320 41.67 -16.16 -57.21
N ASP A 321 42.01 -17.27 -56.54
CA ASP A 321 43.34 -17.52 -55.99
C ASP A 321 44.40 -17.69 -57.10
N ALA A 322 44.05 -18.36 -58.20
CA ALA A 322 44.94 -18.46 -59.36
C ALA A 322 45.20 -17.09 -60.01
N VAL A 323 44.19 -16.23 -60.10
CA VAL A 323 44.34 -14.85 -60.59
C VAL A 323 45.22 -14.03 -59.64
N LYS A 324 44.98 -14.11 -58.32
CA LYS A 324 45.82 -13.46 -57.30
C LYS A 324 47.27 -13.93 -57.38
N LYS A 325 47.51 -15.24 -57.51
CA LYS A 325 48.86 -15.79 -57.68
C LYS A 325 49.54 -15.26 -58.94
N ARG A 326 48.82 -15.17 -60.07
CA ARG A 326 49.35 -14.59 -61.31
C ARG A 326 49.66 -13.10 -61.18
N ALA A 327 48.80 -12.32 -60.51
CA ALA A 327 49.03 -10.91 -60.25
C ALA A 327 50.27 -10.71 -59.36
N ASN A 328 50.35 -11.42 -58.24
CA ASN A 328 51.50 -11.37 -57.33
C ASN A 328 52.80 -11.78 -58.05
N ARG A 329 52.75 -12.81 -58.91
CA ARG A 329 53.90 -13.21 -59.73
C ARG A 329 54.30 -12.12 -60.73
N ALA A 330 53.35 -11.47 -61.39
CA ALA A 330 53.63 -10.38 -62.31
C ALA A 330 54.26 -9.17 -61.59
N ASP A 331 53.75 -8.82 -60.41
CA ASP A 331 54.32 -7.76 -59.58
C ASP A 331 55.72 -8.11 -59.09
N CYS A 332 55.94 -9.36 -58.67
CA CYS A 332 57.27 -9.88 -58.33
C CYS A 332 58.24 -9.78 -59.52
N VAL A 333 57.82 -10.20 -60.72
CA VAL A 333 58.61 -10.10 -61.95
C VAL A 333 59.00 -8.65 -62.24
N LYS A 334 58.06 -7.71 -62.10
CA LYS A 334 58.31 -6.29 -62.29
C LYS A 334 59.31 -5.74 -61.27
N SER A 335 59.21 -6.17 -60.02
CA SER A 335 60.15 -5.82 -58.95
C SER A 335 61.57 -6.34 -59.24
N CYS A 336 61.71 -7.63 -59.57
CA CYS A 336 62.99 -8.24 -59.96
C CYS A 336 63.64 -7.50 -61.15
N ARG A 337 62.86 -7.18 -62.19
CA ARG A 337 63.40 -6.45 -63.35
C ARG A 337 63.87 -5.05 -62.97
N ARG A 338 63.08 -4.29 -62.21
CA ARG A 338 63.47 -2.94 -61.74
C ARG A 338 64.75 -2.98 -60.90
N TYR A 339 64.90 -3.99 -60.04
CA TYR A 339 66.07 -4.10 -59.16
C TYR A 339 67.38 -4.27 -59.94
N TYR A 340 67.38 -5.10 -60.99
CA TYR A 340 68.59 -5.42 -61.75
C TYR A 340 68.85 -4.54 -62.97
N GLU A 341 67.98 -3.54 -63.25
CA GLU A 341 68.01 -2.69 -64.46
C GLU A 341 69.37 -1.98 -64.70
N LYS A 342 70.15 -1.74 -63.65
CA LYS A 342 71.45 -1.04 -63.71
C LYS A 342 72.68 -1.94 -63.90
N TYR A 343 72.51 -3.27 -63.90
CA TYR A 343 73.63 -4.22 -63.96
C TYR A 343 73.92 -4.66 -65.40
N TYR A 344 75.20 -4.80 -65.75
CA TYR A 344 75.62 -5.24 -67.10
C TYR A 344 75.10 -6.64 -67.47
N ALA A 345 74.89 -7.50 -66.47
CA ALA A 345 74.28 -8.83 -66.61
C ALA A 345 72.77 -8.85 -66.25
N TYR A 346 72.06 -7.74 -66.51
CA TYR A 346 70.65 -7.53 -66.16
C TYR A 346 69.75 -8.74 -66.46
N GLU A 347 69.74 -9.24 -67.69
CA GLU A 347 68.85 -10.34 -68.09
C GLU A 347 69.11 -11.63 -67.30
N ILE A 348 70.37 -11.95 -67.00
CA ILE A 348 70.73 -13.16 -66.24
C ILE A 348 70.29 -13.04 -64.79
N LEU A 349 70.57 -11.89 -64.16
CA LEU A 349 70.24 -11.66 -62.75
C LEU A 349 68.73 -11.51 -62.54
N ALA A 350 68.02 -10.81 -63.42
CA ALA A 350 66.58 -10.68 -63.38
C ALA A 350 65.86 -12.02 -63.56
N ASN A 351 66.29 -12.85 -64.52
CA ASN A 351 65.69 -14.18 -64.74
C ASN A 351 65.95 -15.13 -63.56
N ARG A 352 67.14 -15.08 -62.95
CA ARG A 352 67.45 -15.85 -61.73
C ARG A 352 66.58 -15.44 -60.54
N CYS A 353 66.37 -14.13 -60.34
CA CYS A 353 65.45 -13.59 -59.34
C CYS A 353 64.02 -14.09 -59.58
N ILE A 354 63.52 -14.02 -60.82
CA ILE A 354 62.17 -14.49 -61.18
C ILE A 354 62.00 -15.99 -60.89
N GLN A 355 63.00 -16.82 -61.20
CA GLN A 355 62.93 -18.27 -60.97
C GLN A 355 62.96 -18.64 -59.49
N ASN A 356 63.73 -17.91 -58.68
CA ASN A 356 63.92 -18.24 -57.27
C ASN A 356 62.85 -17.61 -56.37
N GLU A 357 62.38 -16.41 -56.70
CA GLU A 357 61.56 -15.59 -55.80
C GLU A 357 60.10 -15.44 -56.26
N CYS A 358 59.78 -15.67 -57.54
CA CYS A 358 58.44 -15.43 -58.10
C CYS A 358 57.63 -16.71 -58.44
N ASN A 359 57.98 -17.86 -57.88
CA ASN A 359 57.33 -19.16 -58.17
C ASN A 359 56.12 -19.50 -57.26
#